data_AF-A0A2N1SEM7-F1
#
_entry.id   AF-A0A2N1SEM7-F1
#
_cell.length_a   1.000
_cell.length_b   1.000
_cell.length_c   1.000
_cell.angle_alpha   90.00
_cell.angle_beta   90.00
_cell.angle_gamma   90.00
#
_symmetry.space_group_name_H-M   'P 1'
#
loop_
_entity.id
_entity.type
_entity.pdbx_description
1 polymer ?
#
loop_
_entity_poly.entity_id
_entity_poly.type
_entity_poly.pdbx_seq_one_letter_code
_entity_poly.pdbx_strand_id
1 'polypeptide(L)'
;MNEDDACPFCNSEDDCNHLLLRVDLTFRYAVSGALYDDFRAKWGDILDENAESADFDEGEAFSALLDHVACLADAESYSEFEGGPGQSSDYQAFYCSSEKSISKALATWRQDNL
;
A
#
# COMPACT_ATOMS: atom_id res chain seq x y z
N MET A 1 13.48 -3.15 -18.03
CA MET A 1 12.87 -4.21 -17.21
C MET A 1 13.29 -3.85 -15.80
N ASN A 2 12.37 -3.39 -14.97
CA ASN A 2 12.68 -3.04 -13.58
C ASN A 2 12.68 -4.34 -12.80
N GLU A 3 13.82 -4.69 -12.21
CA GLU A 3 14.14 -6.04 -11.71
C GLU A 3 13.59 -6.37 -10.30
N ASP A 4 12.72 -5.55 -9.70
CA ASP A 4 12.41 -5.64 -8.26
C ASP A 4 10.91 -5.66 -7.88
N ASP A 5 10.01 -6.01 -8.81
CA ASP A 5 8.55 -6.07 -8.53
C ASP A 5 8.03 -7.48 -8.22
N ALA A 6 8.90 -8.50 -8.19
CA ALA A 6 8.46 -9.87 -7.99
C ALA A 6 8.06 -10.15 -6.54
N CYS A 7 6.92 -10.81 -6.35
CA CYS A 7 6.46 -11.26 -5.05
C CYS A 7 7.52 -12.15 -4.36
N PRO A 8 7.94 -11.84 -3.12
CA PRO A 8 9.02 -12.56 -2.44
C PRO A 8 8.69 -14.01 -2.09
N PHE A 9 7.40 -14.40 -2.13
CA PHE A 9 6.95 -15.74 -1.73
C PHE A 9 6.72 -16.70 -2.90
N CYS A 10 6.38 -16.17 -4.09
CA CYS A 10 6.08 -17.00 -5.27
C CYS A 10 6.79 -16.53 -6.55
N ASN A 11 7.56 -15.45 -6.46
CA ASN A 11 8.30 -14.83 -7.56
C ASN A 11 7.41 -14.41 -8.74
N SER A 12 6.12 -14.16 -8.48
CA SER A 12 5.17 -13.60 -9.45
C SER A 12 5.52 -12.14 -9.70
N GLU A 13 5.66 -11.75 -10.97
CA GLU A 13 5.88 -10.36 -11.39
C GLU A 13 4.57 -9.55 -11.45
N ASP A 14 3.44 -10.23 -11.36
CA ASP A 14 2.09 -9.66 -11.32
C ASP A 14 1.44 -9.83 -9.94
N ASP A 15 0.28 -9.17 -9.76
CA ASP A 15 -0.62 -9.36 -8.62
C ASP A 15 -0.88 -10.85 -8.35
N CYS A 16 -0.60 -11.28 -7.12
CA CYS A 16 -0.76 -12.66 -6.68
C CYS A 16 -1.46 -12.73 -5.32
N ASN A 17 -1.84 -13.93 -4.88
CA ASN A 17 -2.57 -14.13 -3.61
C ASN A 17 -1.78 -13.72 -2.35
N HIS A 18 -0.48 -13.43 -2.50
CA HIS A 18 0.36 -12.92 -1.42
C HIS A 18 0.32 -11.39 -1.33
N LEU A 19 -0.20 -10.68 -2.35
CA LEU A 19 -0.22 -9.22 -2.37
C LEU A 19 -1.29 -8.70 -1.40
N LEU A 20 -0.83 -8.08 -0.32
CA LEU A 20 -1.70 -7.42 0.65
C LEU A 20 -2.13 -6.05 0.13
N LEU A 21 -1.18 -5.21 -0.28
CA LEU A 21 -1.46 -3.88 -0.80
C LEU A 21 -0.32 -3.42 -1.71
N ARG A 22 -0.64 -2.81 -2.84
CA ARG A 22 0.30 -2.03 -3.65
C ARG A 22 -0.15 -0.58 -3.66
N VAL A 23 0.79 0.33 -3.44
CA VAL A 23 0.55 1.79 -3.44
C VAL A 23 1.50 2.50 -4.37
N ASP A 24 1.03 3.63 -4.88
CA ASP A 24 1.84 4.64 -5.56
C ASP A 24 2.19 5.72 -4.52
N LEU A 25 3.47 5.85 -4.22
CA LEU A 25 3.99 6.80 -3.22
C LEU A 25 4.07 8.23 -3.78
N THR A 26 4.16 8.38 -5.11
CA THR A 26 4.24 9.69 -5.77
C THR A 26 2.91 10.43 -5.69
N PHE A 27 1.82 9.70 -5.91
CA PHE A 27 0.46 10.25 -5.91
C PHE A 27 -0.38 9.82 -4.70
N ARG A 28 0.19 9.02 -3.80
CA ARG A 28 -0.41 8.58 -2.52
C ARG A 28 -1.78 7.94 -2.69
N TYR A 29 -1.85 6.91 -3.52
CA TYR A 29 -3.06 6.12 -3.69
C TYR A 29 -2.79 4.62 -3.74
N ALA A 30 -3.80 3.82 -3.38
CA ALA A 30 -3.76 2.38 -3.57
C ALA A 30 -3.91 2.03 -5.06
N VAL A 31 -3.07 1.11 -5.52
CA VAL A 31 -3.05 0.60 -6.90
C VAL A 31 -3.80 -0.72 -6.99
N SER A 32 -3.47 -1.67 -6.11
CA SER A 32 -4.04 -3.03 -6.11
C SER A 32 -3.80 -3.77 -4.78
N GLY A 33 -4.19 -5.05 -4.71
CA GLY A 33 -4.01 -5.92 -3.55
C GLY A 33 -5.28 -6.17 -2.74
N ALA A 34 -5.19 -7.10 -1.77
CA ALA A 34 -6.34 -7.51 -0.96
C ALA A 34 -6.92 -6.39 -0.07
N LEU A 35 -6.10 -5.44 0.37
CA LEU A 35 -6.50 -4.26 1.15
C LEU A 35 -6.94 -3.08 0.29
N TYR A 36 -6.93 -3.17 -1.04
CA TYR A 36 -7.16 -2.03 -1.94
C TYR A 36 -8.40 -1.20 -1.57
N ASP A 37 -9.58 -1.84 -1.48
CA ASP A 37 -10.84 -1.14 -1.22
C ASP A 37 -10.89 -0.57 0.21
N ASP A 38 -10.49 -1.37 1.20
CA ASP A 38 -10.51 -0.99 2.62
C ASP A 38 -9.50 0.14 2.91
N PHE A 39 -8.31 0.10 2.30
CA PHE A 39 -7.30 1.14 2.41
C PHE A 39 -7.76 2.42 1.73
N ARG A 40 -8.29 2.32 0.51
CA ARG A 40 -8.78 3.48 -0.24
C ARG A 40 -9.93 4.18 0.49
N ALA A 41 -10.85 3.43 1.08
CA ALA A 41 -11.92 4.00 1.89
C ALA A 41 -11.35 4.78 3.09
N LYS A 42 -10.47 4.14 3.87
CA LYS A 42 -9.87 4.76 5.06
C LYS A 42 -9.02 5.99 4.73
N TRP A 43 -8.24 5.94 3.66
CA TRP A 43 -7.48 7.09 3.18
C TRP A 43 -8.40 8.22 2.71
N GLY A 44 -9.48 7.89 1.99
CA GLY A 44 -10.51 8.85 1.61
C GLY A 44 -11.14 9.55 2.82
N ASP A 45 -11.48 8.78 3.86
CA ASP A 45 -12.03 9.33 5.10
C ASP A 45 -11.04 10.31 5.76
N ILE A 46 -9.75 9.94 5.87
CA ILE A 46 -8.71 10.82 6.41
C ILE A 46 -8.60 12.14 5.63
N LEU A 47 -8.65 12.06 4.29
CA LEU A 47 -8.60 13.25 3.43
C LEU A 47 -9.85 14.13 3.62
N ASP A 48 -11.04 13.53 3.67
CA ASP A 48 -12.30 14.24 3.85
C ASP A 48 -12.39 14.90 5.23
N GLU A 49 -11.96 14.21 6.30
CA GLU A 49 -11.92 14.74 7.67
C GLU A 49 -10.95 15.92 7.82
N ASN A 50 -9.90 15.97 7.00
CA ASN A 50 -8.87 17.00 7.02
C ASN A 50 -8.97 18.01 5.87
N ALA A 51 -10.04 17.98 5.06
CA ALA A 51 -10.18 18.79 3.85
C ALA A 51 -10.08 20.31 4.09
N GLU A 52 -10.46 20.79 5.29
CA GLU A 52 -10.38 22.20 5.68
C GLU A 52 -9.14 22.53 6.53
N SER A 53 -8.29 21.55 6.81
CA SER A 53 -7.11 21.72 7.67
C SER A 53 -5.91 22.22 6.85
N ALA A 54 -5.53 23.49 7.06
CA ALA A 54 -4.37 24.08 6.40
C ALA A 54 -3.02 23.52 6.90
N ASP A 55 -3.02 22.89 8.07
CA ASP A 55 -1.83 22.31 8.71
C ASP A 55 -1.73 20.78 8.49
N PHE A 56 -2.63 20.19 7.70
CA PHE A 56 -2.62 18.77 7.43
C PHE A 56 -1.47 18.40 6.49
N ASP A 57 -0.55 17.57 6.99
CA ASP A 57 0.51 16.98 6.18
C ASP A 57 0.04 15.63 5.60
N GLU A 58 -0.43 15.68 4.35
CA GLU A 58 -0.87 14.50 3.62
C GLU A 58 0.23 13.43 3.51
N GLY A 59 1.49 13.85 3.38
CA GLY A 59 2.62 12.93 3.26
C GLY A 59 2.87 12.17 4.56
N GLU A 60 2.89 12.88 5.69
CA GLU A 60 3.05 12.26 7.01
C GLU A 60 1.87 11.33 7.34
N ALA A 61 0.63 11.79 7.08
CA ALA A 61 -0.57 10.99 7.33
C ALA A 61 -0.59 9.71 6.47
N PHE A 62 -0.24 9.81 5.19
CA PHE A 62 -0.14 8.63 4.32
C PHE A 62 0.96 7.68 4.79
N SER A 63 2.14 8.20 5.15
CA SER A 63 3.24 7.38 5.70
C SER A 63 2.83 6.65 6.96
N ALA A 64 2.14 7.31 7.89
CA ALA A 64 1.64 6.69 9.12
C ALA A 64 0.62 5.57 8.83
N LEU A 65 -0.22 5.74 7.79
CA LEU A 65 -1.15 4.70 7.36
C LEU A 65 -0.41 3.50 6.74
N LEU A 66 0.65 3.74 5.97
CA LEU A 66 1.50 2.68 5.42
C LEU A 66 2.29 1.93 6.51
N ASP A 67 2.79 2.63 7.54
CA ASP A 67 3.43 1.99 8.70
C ASP A 67 2.50 0.99 9.37
N HIS A 68 1.20 1.29 9.42
CA HIS A 68 0.23 0.35 9.94
C HIS A 68 0.06 -0.87 9.02
N VAL A 69 0.02 -0.68 7.70
CA VAL A 69 -0.01 -1.80 6.74
C VAL A 69 1.27 -2.65 6.86
N ALA A 70 2.44 -2.03 7.02
CA ALA A 70 3.71 -2.69 7.21
C ALA A 70 3.70 -3.62 8.45
N CYS A 71 3.04 -3.21 9.54
CA CYS A 71 2.87 -4.04 10.74
C CYS A 71 2.00 -5.30 10.51
N LEU A 72 1.16 -5.30 9.46
CA LEU A 72 0.29 -6.42 9.08
C LEU A 72 0.94 -7.34 8.04
N ALA A 73 1.90 -6.82 7.28
CA ALA A 73 2.59 -7.53 6.22
C ALA A 73 3.71 -8.43 6.77
N ASP A 74 4.02 -9.50 6.04
CA ASP A 74 5.17 -10.38 6.31
C ASP A 74 6.43 -9.91 5.55
N ALA A 75 6.26 -9.16 4.47
CA ALA A 75 7.34 -8.60 3.66
C ALA A 75 6.89 -7.33 2.93
N GLU A 76 7.84 -6.51 2.51
CA GLU A 76 7.61 -5.33 1.66
C GLU A 76 8.66 -5.27 0.54
N SER A 77 8.30 -4.63 -0.57
CA SER A 77 9.22 -4.30 -1.66
C SER A 77 8.98 -2.88 -2.15
N TYR A 78 10.03 -2.28 -2.68
CA TYR A 78 10.02 -0.94 -3.25
C TYR A 78 10.47 -1.02 -4.69
N SER A 79 9.78 -0.32 -5.58
CA SER A 79 10.13 -0.27 -6.99
C SER A 79 9.92 1.13 -7.54
N GLU A 80 10.78 1.50 -8.48
CA GLU A 80 10.68 2.76 -9.21
C GLU A 80 10.30 2.45 -10.65
N PHE A 81 9.37 3.21 -11.22
CA PHE A 81 9.04 3.17 -12.63
C PHE A 81 9.53 4.43 -13.32
N GLU A 82 10.56 4.31 -14.17
CA GLU A 82 11.00 5.39 -15.06
C GLU A 82 10.33 5.25 -16.45
N GLY A 83 9.33 6.07 -16.73
CA GLY A 83 8.60 6.11 -18.01
C GLY A 83 9.24 7.02 -19.08
N GLY A 84 10.20 7.87 -18.69
CA GLY A 84 10.88 8.83 -19.57
C GLY A 84 11.20 10.14 -18.87
N PRO A 85 11.74 11.16 -19.58
CA PRO A 85 12.12 12.43 -18.97
C PRO A 85 10.93 13.10 -18.27
N GLY A 86 10.98 13.20 -16.94
CA GLY A 86 9.93 13.80 -16.11
C GLY A 86 8.75 12.88 -15.78
N GLN A 87 8.85 11.58 -16.04
CA GLN A 87 7.86 10.58 -15.61
C GLN A 87 8.56 9.49 -14.81
N SER A 88 8.67 9.70 -13.50
CA SER A 88 9.03 8.67 -12.52
C SER A 88 7.87 8.50 -11.52
N SER A 89 7.65 7.26 -11.08
CA SER A 89 6.71 6.98 -10.00
C SER A 89 7.31 5.93 -9.08
N ASP A 90 7.19 6.19 -7.79
CA ASP A 90 7.64 5.31 -6.72
C ASP A 90 6.48 4.43 -6.28
N TYR A 91 6.73 3.12 -6.19
CA TYR A 91 5.75 2.14 -5.73
C TYR A 91 6.27 1.39 -4.53
N GLN A 92 5.33 1.02 -3.66
CA GLN A 92 5.59 0.11 -2.55
C GLN A 92 4.54 -0.99 -2.56
N ALA A 93 4.99 -2.22 -2.35
CA ALA A 93 4.13 -3.38 -2.26
C ALA A 93 4.36 -4.10 -0.93
N PHE A 94 3.25 -4.48 -0.30
CA PHE A 94 3.19 -5.22 0.95
C PHE A 94 2.66 -6.62 0.68
N TYR A 95 3.31 -7.63 1.25
CA TYR A 95 3.00 -9.02 1.01
C TYR A 95 2.78 -9.78 2.30
N CYS A 96 1.91 -10.78 2.23
CA CYS A 96 1.76 -11.80 3.25
C CYS A 96 2.20 -13.16 2.69
N SER A 97 2.84 -13.96 3.53
CA SER A 97 3.39 -15.27 3.19
C SER A 97 2.34 -16.33 2.83
N SER A 98 1.06 -16.07 3.13
CA SER A 98 -0.04 -16.99 2.85
C SER A 98 -1.41 -16.30 2.86
N GLU A 99 -2.41 -16.95 2.25
CA GLU A 99 -3.82 -16.49 2.28
C GLU A 99 -4.39 -16.38 3.71
N LYS A 100 -3.90 -17.21 4.64
CA LYS A 100 -4.26 -17.13 6.05
C LYS A 100 -3.73 -15.85 6.69
N SER A 101 -2.50 -15.46 6.37
CA SER A 101 -1.89 -14.20 6.80
C SER A 101 -2.66 -13.00 6.23
N ILE A 102 -3.03 -13.03 4.94
CA ILE A 102 -3.91 -12.01 4.33
C ILE A 102 -5.23 -11.89 5.10
N SER A 103 -5.92 -13.02 5.32
CA SER A 103 -7.22 -13.01 6.02
C SER A 103 -7.11 -12.45 7.44
N LYS A 104 -6.00 -12.75 8.13
CA LYS A 104 -5.70 -12.20 9.45
C LYS A 104 -5.44 -10.69 9.37
N ALA A 105 -4.62 -10.24 8.42
CA ALA A 105 -4.32 -8.83 8.19
C ALA A 105 -5.61 -8.02 7.92
N LEU A 106 -6.48 -8.52 7.03
CA LEU A 106 -7.78 -7.91 6.75
C LEU A 106 -8.69 -7.83 7.99
N ALA A 107 -8.75 -8.90 8.79
CA ALA A 107 -9.54 -8.91 10.01
C ALA A 107 -9.02 -7.89 11.03
N THR A 108 -7.69 -7.79 11.21
CA THR A 108 -7.07 -6.80 12.08
C THR A 108 -7.33 -5.38 11.57
N TRP A 109 -7.10 -5.11 10.29
CA TRP A 109 -7.31 -3.79 9.68
C TRP A 109 -8.72 -3.24 9.92
N ARG A 110 -9.73 -4.09 9.79
CA ARG A 110 -11.15 -3.73 9.97
C ARG A 110 -11.56 -3.58 11.43
N GLN A 111 -10.80 -4.14 12.36
CA GLN A 111 -11.04 -3.98 13.80
C GLN A 111 -10.34 -2.73 14.36
N ASP A 112 -9.28 -2.29 13.69
CA ASP A 112 -8.54 -1.09 14.06
C ASP A 112 -9.34 0.15 13.66
N ASN A 113 -9.98 0.78 14.64
CA ASN A 113 -10.51 2.12 14.50
C ASN A 113 -9.32 3.09 14.69
N LEU A 114 -8.60 3.37 13.61
CA LEU A 114 -7.70 4.51 13.54
C LEU A 114 -8.54 5.79 13.50
#